data_AF-A0A3B9IQY0-F1
#
_entry.id   AF-A0A3B9IQY0-F1
#
_cell.length_a   1.000
_cell.length_b   1.000
_cell.length_c   1.000
_cell.angle_alpha   90.00
_cell.angle_beta   90.00
_cell.angle_gamma   90.00
#
_symmetry.space_group_name_H-M   'P 1'
#
loop_
_entity.id
_entity.type
_entity.pdbx_description
1 polymer ?
#
loop_
_entity_poly.entity_id
_entity_poly.type
_entity_poly.pdbx_seq_one_letter_code
_entity_poly.pdbx_strand_id
1 'polypeptide(L)' 'MTRPALLLDLDGTVVDAVPDFAAAMNRLMAALGLPEVSGPEIAGYLGDGPRKLVERVLAARDRPMDE' A
#
# COMPACT_ATOMS: atom_id res chain seq x y z
N MET A 1 26.19 -4.30 -31.11
CA MET A 1 26.52 -3.75 -29.78
C MET A 1 25.25 -3.71 -28.95
N THR A 2 25.22 -4.34 -27.79
CA THR A 2 24.13 -4.22 -26.82
C THR A 2 24.27 -2.90 -26.06
N ARG A 3 23.18 -2.16 -25.90
CA ARG A 3 23.14 -0.95 -25.07
C ARG A 3 22.82 -1.34 -23.62
N PRO A 4 23.45 -0.74 -22.61
CA PRO A 4 23.06 -0.96 -21.22
C PRO A 4 21.64 -0.44 -20.99
N ALA A 5 20.87 -1.17 -20.19
CA ALA A 5 19.53 -0.80 -19.76
C ALA A 5 19.44 -0.87 -18.23
N LEU A 6 18.66 0.03 -17.65
CA LEU A 6 18.33 0.05 -16.22
C LEU A 6 16.81 -0.03 -16.09
N LEU A 7 16.34 -0.98 -15.29
CA LEU A 7 14.94 -1.08 -14.91
C LEU A 7 14.81 -0.62 -13.45
N LEU A 8 13.93 0.35 -13.22
CA LEU A 8 13.66 0.88 -11.90
C LEU A 8 12.23 0.53 -11.55
N ASP A 9 12.03 0.09 -10.31
CA ASP A 9 10.71 0.04 -9.71
C ASP A 9 10.18 1.46 -9.45
N LEU A 10 8.87 1.62 -9.31
CA LEU A 10 8.23 2.91 -9.08
C LEU A 10 8.13 3.21 -7.58
N ASP A 11 7.32 2.41 -6.87
CA ASP A 11 6.93 2.66 -5.49
C ASP A 11 8.09 2.40 -4.53
N GLY A 12 8.48 3.42 -3.77
CA GLY A 12 9.62 3.31 -2.85
C GLY A 12 10.99 3.30 -3.52
N THR A 13 11.06 3.41 -4.85
CA THR A 13 12.32 3.55 -5.61
C THR A 13 12.41 4.90 -6.32
N VAL A 14 11.44 5.25 -7.18
CA VAL A 14 11.41 6.54 -7.88
C VAL A 14 10.48 7.53 -7.17
N VAL A 15 9.41 7.03 -6.53
CA VAL A 15 8.42 7.86 -5.83
C VAL A 15 8.28 7.39 -4.39
N ASP A 16 8.27 8.33 -3.44
CA ASP A 16 7.80 8.07 -2.09
C ASP A 16 6.26 8.05 -2.09
N ALA A 17 5.70 6.86 -2.32
CA ALA A 17 4.27 6.65 -2.45
C ALA A 17 3.56 6.44 -1.09
N VAL A 18 4.31 6.31 0.02
CA VAL A 18 3.76 5.98 1.34
C VAL A 18 2.69 6.98 1.80
N PRO A 19 2.90 8.31 1.71
CA PRO A 19 1.89 9.28 2.16
C PRO A 19 0.57 9.16 1.39
N ASP A 20 0.64 8.94 0.09
CA ASP A 20 -0.55 8.83 -0.78
C ASP A 20 -1.32 7.54 -0.51
N PHE A 21 -0.62 6.41 -0.36
CA PHE A 21 -1.24 5.14 0.02
C PHE A 21 -1.87 5.20 1.42
N ALA A 22 -1.22 5.84 2.38
CA ALA A 22 -1.78 6.03 3.72
C ALA A 22 -3.03 6.91 3.67
N ALA A 23 -3.02 8.01 2.91
CA ALA A 23 -4.19 8.86 2.75
C ALA A 23 -5.36 8.13 2.08
N ALA A 24 -5.11 7.36 1.02
CA ALA A 24 -6.13 6.56 0.35
C ALA A 24 -6.70 5.47 1.28
N MET A 25 -5.83 4.77 2.01
CA MET A 25 -6.25 3.74 2.95
C MET A 25 -7.04 4.31 4.11
N ASN A 26 -6.67 5.47 4.65
CA ASN A 26 -7.42 6.12 5.72
C ASN A 26 -8.83 6.55 5.29
N ARG A 27 -9.03 6.91 4.03
CA ARG A 27 -10.39 7.12 3.49
C ARG A 27 -11.21 5.83 3.49
N LEU A 28 -10.60 4.69 3.14
CA LEU A 28 -11.26 3.38 3.23
C LEU A 28 -11.55 3.01 4.70
N MET A 29 -10.59 3.18 5.61
CA MET A 29 -10.78 2.89 7.03
C MET A 29 -11.94 3.72 7.61
N ALA A 30 -11.99 5.01 7.30
CA ALA A 30 -13.09 5.89 7.71
C ALA A 30 -14.44 5.42 7.17
N ALA A 31 -14.53 5.03 5.89
CA ALA A 31 -15.76 4.51 5.29
C ALA A 31 -16.23 3.20 5.95
N LEU A 32 -15.30 2.40 6.45
CA LEU A 32 -15.54 1.12 7.10
C LEU A 32 -15.73 1.21 8.62
N GLY A 33 -15.58 2.41 9.20
CA GLY A 33 -15.63 2.64 10.66
C GLY A 33 -14.45 2.03 11.41
N LEU A 34 -13.29 1.89 10.77
CA LEU A 34 -12.09 1.26 11.32
C LEU A 34 -11.04 2.30 11.74
N PRO A 35 -10.12 1.95 12.66
CA PRO A 35 -8.98 2.80 13.01
C PRO A 35 -8.08 3.07 11.80
N GLU A 36 -7.55 4.30 11.74
CA GLU A 36 -6.58 4.73 10.74
C GLU A 36 -5.31 3.86 10.73
N VAL A 37 -4.62 3.87 9.59
CA VAL A 37 -3.29 3.29 9.39
C VAL A 37 -2.21 4.35 9.52
N SER A 38 -1.03 3.93 9.97
CA SER A 38 0.17 4.77 9.97
C SER A 38 0.98 4.64 8.68
N GLY A 39 1.80 5.65 8.37
CA GLY A 39 2.76 5.57 7.26
C GLY A 39 3.72 4.37 7.38
N PRO A 40 4.33 4.11 8.55
CA PRO A 40 5.18 2.93 8.75
C PRO A 40 4.46 1.59 8.54
N GLU A 41 3.20 1.49 8.95
CA GLU A 41 2.36 0.31 8.67
C GLU A 41 2.18 0.11 7.16
N ILE A 42 1.82 1.17 6.43
CA ILE A 42 1.66 1.14 4.98
C ILE A 42 2.96 0.78 4.26
N ALA A 43 4.08 1.35 4.67
CA ALA A 43 5.40 1.06 4.11
C ALA A 43 5.74 -0.44 4.21
N GLY A 44 5.31 -1.11 5.28
CA GLY A 44 5.49 -2.56 5.47
C GLY A 44 4.66 -3.44 4.52
N TYR A 45 3.69 -2.88 3.80
CA TYR A 45 2.78 -3.61 2.92
C TYR A 45 2.94 -3.30 1.44
N LEU A 46 3.76 -2.32 1.05
CA LEU A 46 3.99 -1.95 -0.35
C LEU A 46 4.74 -3.03 -1.13
N GLY A 47 4.53 -3.06 -2.45
CA GLY A 47 5.25 -3.93 -3.41
C GLY A 47 4.43 -5.08 -4.00
N ASP A 48 3.39 -5.57 -3.32
CA ASP A 48 2.54 -6.68 -3.80
C ASP A 48 1.26 -6.21 -4.52
N GLY A 49 1.19 -4.92 -4.83
CA GLY A 49 0.05 -4.29 -5.48
C GLY A 49 -1.12 -3.95 -4.53
N PRO A 50 -2.10 -3.18 -5.03
CA PRO A 50 -3.12 -2.54 -4.19
C PRO A 50 -4.11 -3.50 -3.55
N ARG A 51 -4.46 -4.63 -4.19
CA ARG A 51 -5.37 -5.63 -3.61
C ARG A 51 -4.76 -6.24 -2.34
N LYS A 52 -3.48 -6.63 -2.42
CA LYS A 52 -2.76 -7.24 -1.30
C LYS A 52 -2.53 -6.25 -0.16
N LEU A 53 -2.34 -4.98 -0.48
CA LEU A 53 -2.31 -3.88 0.50
C LEU A 53 -3.64 -3.83 1.30
N VAL A 54 -4.79 -3.79 0.60
CA VAL A 54 -6.11 -3.76 1.26
C VAL A 54 -6.34 -5.02 2.10
N GLU A 55 -6.06 -6.19 1.53
CA GLU A 55 -6.19 -7.48 2.22
C GLU A 55 -5.40 -7.51 3.53
N ARG A 56 -4.11 -7.10 3.50
CA ARG A 56 -3.25 -7.09 4.69
C ARG A 56 -3.72 -6.09 5.74
N VAL A 57 -4.12 -4.89 5.31
CA VAL A 57 -4.60 -3.84 6.23
C VAL A 57 -5.90 -4.25 6.92
N LEU A 58 -6.83 -4.89 6.20
CA LEU A 58 -8.07 -5.41 6.76
C LEU A 58 -7.82 -6.62 7.67
N ALA A 59 -6.96 -7.55 7.25
CA ALA A 59 -6.60 -8.71 8.06
C ALA A 59 -5.94 -8.31 9.40
N ALA A 60 -5.11 -7.25 9.41
CA ALA A 60 -4.54 -6.68 10.63
C ALA A 60 -5.59 -6.09 11.60
N ARG A 61 -6.83 -5.94 11.15
CA ARG A 61 -8.00 -5.43 11.90
C ARG A 61 -9.08 -6.50 12.07
N ASP A 62 -8.69 -7.78 11.97
CA ASP A 62 -9.57 -8.94 12.09
C ASP A 62 -10.78 -8.90 11.14
N ARG A 63 -10.60 -8.27 9.96
CA ARG A 63 -11.65 -8.12 8.96
C ARG A 63 -11.22 -8.82 7.66
N PRO A 64 -12.03 -9.74 7.12
CA PRO A 64 -11.77 -10.28 5.79
C PRO A 64 -12.03 -9.19 4.73
N MET A 65 -11.30 -9.27 3.61
CA MET A 65 -11.68 -8.55 2.40
C MET A 65 -12.81 -9.35 1.74
N ASP A 66 -13.98 -8.73 1.57
CA ASP A 66 -15.05 -9.32 0.77
C ASP A 66 -14.60 -9.45 -0.69
N GLU A 67 -15.02 -10.53 -1.38
CA GLU A 67 -14.67 -10.79 -2.79
C GLU A 67 -15.27 -9.78 -3.79
#